data_AF-A0A7K8KJL4-F1
#
_entry.id   AF-A0A7K8KJL4-F1
#
_cell.length_a   1.000
_cell.length_b   1.000
_cell.length_c   1.000
_cell.angle_alpha   90.00
_cell.angle_beta   90.00
_cell.angle_gamma   90.00
#
_symmetry.space_group_name_H-M   'P 1'
#
loop_
_entity.id
_entity.type
_entity.pdbx_description
1 polymer ?
#
loop_
_entity_poly.entity_id
_entity_poly.type
_entity_poly.pdbx_seq_one_letter_code
_entity_poly.pdbx_strand_id
1 'polypeptide(L)'
;SVGSLALGLALASVYGALVLLAQGHDVWYCLATTASLGAGLGLGMAFSTTARITVLLSLPHVFTREGKMLLLLLALGVAVQGPCSNILHNFSQAAESLSCGAELALNQTAERVQRSREPLLGVLAKIKDIAQKAKVVGDHVRKFFRSIMDSVSHVGERGVPEGLPGPDSGPPPTACSPPAGRALRNVWLWLANVGKLCNRELGTPYRRCLRLFDEAKDNCERTIPFLFFLCYVVVTFKPLCGLANVTLVFCIVPSYIQSFLKRKITTPLRDALDRVRREFEFNISAVHRFDVSLNASKSLGEVALDIMEGVRLRLEPTRRVLGLFTHVSFCIILYLYLQALRYHHRYLRDDAFDNIYITRRFVELDLRRAQQGRPTVLPLTVWESGRYVAPG
;
A
#
# COMPACT_ATOMS: atom_id res chain seq x y z
N SER A 1 10.51 -31.89 -69.93
CA SER A 1 9.09 -31.75 -70.32
C SER A 1 8.47 -30.65 -69.49
N VAL A 2 7.80 -29.68 -70.11
CA VAL A 2 7.18 -28.53 -69.42
C VAL A 2 6.13 -29.02 -68.39
N GLY A 3 5.37 -30.06 -68.72
CA GLY A 3 4.38 -30.65 -67.80
C GLY A 3 4.99 -31.23 -66.52
N SER A 4 6.16 -31.87 -66.60
CA SER A 4 6.84 -32.42 -65.42
C SER A 4 7.41 -31.33 -64.51
N LEU A 5 7.91 -30.22 -65.09
CA LEU A 5 8.35 -29.05 -64.34
C LEU A 5 7.18 -28.41 -63.60
N ALA A 6 6.05 -28.19 -64.29
CA ALA A 6 4.84 -27.63 -63.69
C ALA A 6 4.32 -28.51 -62.54
N LEU A 7 4.33 -29.84 -62.70
CA LEU A 7 3.94 -30.78 -61.65
C LEU A 7 4.88 -30.68 -60.43
N GLY A 8 6.20 -30.64 -60.65
CA GLY A 8 7.18 -30.50 -59.56
C GLY A 8 7.03 -29.18 -58.78
N LEU A 9 6.79 -28.07 -59.49
CA LEU A 9 6.51 -26.77 -58.88
C LEU A 9 5.18 -26.76 -58.12
N ALA A 10 4.14 -27.39 -58.67
CA ALA A 10 2.83 -27.51 -58.01
C ALA A 10 2.90 -28.33 -56.72
N LEU A 11 3.64 -29.44 -56.71
CA LEU A 11 3.84 -30.24 -55.49
C LEU A 11 4.61 -29.45 -54.42
N ALA A 12 5.64 -28.71 -54.81
CA ALA A 12 6.41 -27.88 -53.89
C ALA A 12 5.58 -26.70 -53.35
N SER A 13 4.73 -26.08 -54.17
CA SER A 13 3.85 -24.99 -53.73
C SER A 13 2.74 -25.48 -52.82
N VAL A 14 2.16 -26.67 -53.07
CA VAL A 14 1.18 -27.31 -52.17
C VAL A 14 1.82 -27.64 -50.83
N TYR A 15 3.00 -28.26 -50.82
CA TYR A 15 3.74 -28.51 -49.56
C TYR A 15 4.05 -27.20 -48.82
N GLY A 16 4.44 -26.17 -49.57
CA GLY A 16 4.72 -24.84 -49.05
C GLY A 16 3.54 -24.14 -48.41
N ALA A 17 2.41 -24.12 -49.11
CA ALA A 17 1.16 -23.59 -48.59
C ALA A 17 0.70 -24.37 -47.36
N LEU A 18 0.88 -25.69 -47.34
CA LEU A 18 0.59 -26.53 -46.18
C LEU A 18 1.50 -26.19 -45.00
N VAL A 19 2.80 -26.00 -45.19
CA VAL A 19 3.72 -25.61 -44.10
C VAL A 19 3.39 -24.21 -43.58
N LEU A 20 3.14 -23.25 -44.48
CA LEU A 20 2.83 -21.87 -44.12
C LEU A 20 1.50 -21.78 -43.37
N LEU A 21 0.46 -22.44 -43.90
CA LEU A 21 -0.85 -22.49 -43.26
C LEU A 21 -0.76 -23.28 -41.97
N ALA A 22 -0.27 -24.52 -41.97
CA ALA A 22 -0.33 -25.48 -40.85
C ALA A 22 0.67 -25.24 -39.70
N GLN A 23 1.72 -24.44 -39.88
CA GLN A 23 2.79 -24.33 -38.87
C GLN A 23 3.09 -22.91 -38.40
N GLY A 24 2.54 -21.87 -39.03
CA GLY A 24 2.67 -20.48 -38.56
C GLY A 24 4.11 -20.05 -38.29
N HIS A 25 5.06 -20.58 -39.08
CA HIS A 25 6.47 -20.21 -39.04
C HIS A 25 6.68 -18.84 -39.68
N ASP A 26 7.87 -18.27 -39.50
CA ASP A 26 8.23 -17.01 -40.14
C ASP A 26 8.03 -17.10 -41.66
N VAL A 27 7.43 -16.05 -42.24
CA VAL A 27 7.14 -15.97 -43.67
C VAL A 27 8.41 -16.16 -44.49
N TRP A 28 9.54 -15.64 -44.01
CA TRP A 28 10.83 -15.79 -44.68
C TRP A 28 11.33 -17.24 -44.69
N TYR A 29 11.15 -17.95 -43.58
CA TYR A 29 11.51 -19.36 -43.49
C TYR A 29 10.67 -20.21 -44.46
N CYS A 30 9.36 -19.96 -44.51
CA CYS A 30 8.46 -20.64 -45.44
C CYS A 30 8.84 -20.32 -46.89
N LEU A 31 9.15 -19.07 -47.21
CA LEU A 31 9.49 -18.65 -48.57
C LEU A 31 10.83 -19.25 -49.03
N ALA A 32 11.84 -19.27 -48.16
CA ALA A 32 13.13 -19.88 -48.46
C ALA A 32 13.03 -21.42 -48.65
N THR A 33 12.30 -22.11 -47.77
CA THR A 33 12.12 -23.57 -47.86
C THR A 33 11.31 -23.98 -49.08
N THR A 34 10.28 -23.21 -49.45
CA THR A 34 9.46 -23.49 -50.64
C THR A 34 10.18 -23.17 -51.94
N ALA A 35 10.95 -22.09 -52.00
CA ALA A 35 11.75 -21.76 -53.17
C ALA A 35 12.84 -22.81 -53.42
N SER A 36 13.54 -23.25 -52.36
CA SER A 36 14.58 -24.29 -52.46
C SER A 36 14.00 -25.65 -52.84
N LEU A 37 12.90 -26.07 -52.21
CA LEU A 37 12.21 -27.31 -52.56
C LEU A 37 11.64 -27.26 -53.98
N GLY A 38 11.06 -26.12 -54.38
CA GLY A 38 10.50 -25.89 -55.71
C GLY A 38 11.58 -25.90 -56.81
N ALA A 39 12.73 -25.30 -56.56
CA ALA A 39 13.87 -25.39 -57.46
C ALA A 39 14.36 -26.84 -57.59
N GLY A 40 14.56 -27.55 -56.46
CA GLY A 40 15.03 -28.93 -56.46
C GLY A 40 14.08 -29.91 -57.14
N LEU A 41 12.80 -29.93 -56.72
CA LEU A 41 11.77 -30.80 -57.31
C LEU A 41 11.45 -30.38 -58.74
N GLY A 42 11.30 -29.08 -59.01
CA GLY A 42 10.99 -28.57 -60.34
C GLY A 42 12.07 -28.92 -61.36
N LEU A 43 13.34 -28.59 -61.07
CA LEU A 43 14.46 -28.91 -61.95
C LEU A 43 14.72 -30.42 -62.02
N GLY A 44 14.62 -31.14 -60.89
CA GLY A 44 14.74 -32.60 -60.85
C GLY A 44 13.71 -33.28 -61.75
N MET A 45 12.45 -32.87 -61.66
CA MET A 45 11.37 -33.35 -62.53
C MET A 45 11.54 -32.86 -63.98
N ALA A 46 12.19 -31.71 -64.22
CA ALA A 46 12.41 -31.20 -65.56
C ALA A 46 13.51 -31.95 -66.31
N PHE A 47 14.59 -32.38 -65.64
CA PHE A 47 15.79 -32.91 -66.29
C PHE A 47 16.09 -34.38 -66.01
N SER A 48 15.62 -34.97 -64.89
CA SER A 48 15.93 -36.35 -64.51
C SER A 48 14.75 -37.30 -64.71
N THR A 49 14.90 -38.29 -65.58
CA THR A 49 13.92 -39.38 -65.76
C THR A 49 13.74 -40.21 -64.50
N THR A 50 14.84 -40.50 -63.78
CA THR A 50 14.78 -41.23 -62.51
C THR A 50 13.98 -40.48 -61.46
N ALA A 51 14.17 -39.16 -61.34
CA ALA A 51 13.39 -38.33 -60.42
C ALA A 51 11.91 -38.32 -60.80
N ARG A 52 11.59 -38.16 -62.10
CA ARG A 52 10.21 -38.22 -62.60
C ARG A 52 9.50 -39.52 -62.21
N ILE A 53 10.11 -40.65 -62.48
CA ILE A 53 9.53 -41.98 -62.19
C ILE A 53 9.35 -42.15 -60.68
N THR A 54 10.35 -41.77 -59.89
CA THR A 54 10.31 -41.91 -58.43
C THR A 54 9.18 -41.08 -57.81
N VAL A 55 9.01 -39.83 -58.24
CA VAL A 55 7.93 -38.95 -57.74
C VAL A 55 6.55 -39.44 -58.20
N LEU A 56 6.43 -40.01 -59.40
CA LEU A 56 5.18 -40.61 -59.85
C LEU A 56 4.86 -41.92 -59.09
N LEU A 57 5.88 -42.68 -58.68
CA LEU A 57 5.72 -43.88 -57.87
C LEU A 57 5.43 -43.58 -56.39
N SER A 58 5.82 -42.40 -55.88
CA SER A 58 5.49 -41.99 -54.52
C SER A 58 4.04 -41.50 -54.37
N LEU A 59 3.36 -41.11 -55.47
CA LEU A 59 1.95 -40.70 -55.46
C LEU A 59 1.00 -41.79 -54.91
N PRO A 60 1.03 -43.04 -55.41
CA PRO A 60 0.26 -44.14 -54.83
C PRO A 60 0.59 -44.41 -53.36
N HIS A 61 1.84 -44.15 -52.96
CA HIS A 61 2.29 -44.35 -51.58
C HIS A 61 1.61 -43.38 -50.60
N VAL A 62 1.09 -42.24 -51.05
CA VAL A 62 0.28 -41.33 -50.21
C VAL A 62 -1.02 -41.98 -49.74
N PHE A 63 -1.55 -42.96 -50.48
CA PHE A 63 -2.77 -43.67 -50.11
C PHE A 63 -2.53 -44.91 -49.24
N THR A 64 -1.28 -45.20 -48.88
CA THR A 64 -0.90 -46.29 -47.98
C THR A 64 -1.16 -45.93 -46.52
N ARG A 65 -0.97 -46.88 -45.59
CA ARG A 65 -1.12 -46.66 -44.14
C ARG A 65 -0.27 -45.47 -43.65
N GLU A 66 0.96 -45.36 -44.13
CA GLU A 66 1.88 -44.30 -43.74
C GLU A 66 1.45 -42.93 -44.31
N GLY A 67 0.99 -42.91 -45.56
CA GLY A 67 0.47 -41.68 -46.17
C GLY A 67 -0.85 -41.20 -45.53
N LYS A 68 -1.72 -42.13 -45.11
CA LYS A 68 -2.92 -41.79 -44.32
C LYS A 68 -2.57 -41.18 -42.97
N MET A 69 -1.52 -41.68 -42.30
CA MET A 69 -1.02 -41.09 -41.06
C MET A 69 -0.54 -39.65 -41.29
N LEU A 70 0.21 -39.41 -42.37
CA LEU A 70 0.64 -38.05 -42.75
C LEU A 70 -0.56 -37.12 -42.99
N LEU A 71 -1.59 -37.56 -43.74
CA LEU A 71 -2.79 -36.77 -44.00
C LEU A 71 -3.56 -36.42 -42.72
N LEU A 72 -3.70 -37.37 -41.79
CA LEU A 72 -4.36 -37.12 -40.50
C LEU A 72 -3.57 -36.13 -39.63
N LEU A 73 -2.24 -36.25 -39.61
CA LEU A 73 -1.37 -35.30 -38.89
C LEU A 73 -1.49 -33.87 -39.45
N LEU A 74 -1.52 -33.74 -40.78
CA LEU A 74 -1.74 -32.45 -41.45
C LEU A 74 -3.13 -31.88 -41.15
N ALA A 75 -4.18 -32.69 -41.22
CA ALA A 75 -5.54 -32.27 -40.91
C ALA A 75 -5.67 -31.79 -39.46
N LEU A 76 -5.06 -32.50 -38.51
CA LEU A 76 -5.03 -32.10 -37.10
C LEU A 76 -4.26 -30.78 -36.91
N GLY A 77 -3.12 -30.61 -37.57
CA GLY A 77 -2.32 -29.39 -37.51
C GLY A 77 -3.12 -28.16 -37.94
N VAL A 78 -3.77 -28.23 -39.10
CA VAL A 78 -4.64 -27.15 -39.61
C VAL A 78 -5.83 -26.90 -38.68
N ALA A 79 -6.45 -27.96 -38.15
CA ALA A 79 -7.62 -27.83 -37.27
C ALA A 79 -7.31 -27.11 -35.94
N VAL A 80 -6.09 -27.24 -35.41
CA VAL A 80 -5.69 -26.67 -34.11
C VAL A 80 -5.30 -25.20 -34.20
N GLN A 81 -4.78 -24.73 -35.33
CA GLN A 81 -4.28 -23.36 -35.45
C GLN A 81 -5.36 -22.28 -35.37
N GLY A 82 -6.53 -22.52 -35.95
CA GLY A 82 -7.67 -21.60 -35.86
C GLY A 82 -8.04 -21.32 -34.40
N PRO A 83 -8.36 -22.36 -33.61
CA PRO A 83 -8.58 -22.23 -32.17
C PRO A 83 -7.44 -21.55 -31.42
N CYS A 84 -6.18 -21.92 -31.67
CA CYS A 84 -5.03 -21.31 -31.00
C CYS A 84 -4.93 -19.79 -31.26
N SER A 85 -5.08 -19.38 -32.53
CA SER A 85 -5.07 -17.95 -32.90
C SER A 85 -6.24 -17.20 -32.27
N ASN A 86 -7.44 -17.80 -32.30
CA ASN A 86 -8.65 -17.22 -31.72
C ASN A 86 -8.53 -17.05 -30.18
N ILE A 87 -8.00 -18.06 -29.49
CA ILE A 87 -7.72 -17.99 -28.05
C ILE A 87 -6.75 -16.85 -27.76
N LEU A 88 -5.65 -16.76 -28.51
CA LEU A 88 -4.65 -15.71 -28.31
C LEU A 88 -5.25 -14.30 -28.49
N HIS A 89 -6.09 -14.12 -29.52
CA HIS A 89 -6.78 -12.87 -29.78
C HIS A 89 -7.81 -12.52 -28.68
N ASN A 90 -8.63 -13.48 -28.26
CA ASN A 90 -9.61 -13.25 -27.20
C ASN A 90 -8.94 -12.89 -25.87
N PHE A 91 -7.84 -13.55 -25.52
CA PHE A 91 -7.09 -13.25 -24.32
C PHE A 91 -6.35 -11.90 -24.40
N SER A 92 -5.82 -11.51 -25.57
CA SER A 92 -5.23 -10.17 -25.71
C SER A 92 -6.28 -9.08 -25.52
N GLN A 93 -7.44 -9.23 -26.16
CA GLN A 93 -8.57 -8.30 -26.00
C GLN A 93 -9.07 -8.25 -24.55
N ALA A 94 -9.16 -9.40 -23.89
CA ALA A 94 -9.55 -9.48 -22.48
C ALA A 94 -8.53 -8.79 -21.57
N ALA A 95 -7.22 -9.00 -21.80
CA ALA A 95 -6.15 -8.38 -21.02
C ALA A 95 -6.13 -6.86 -21.19
N GLU A 96 -6.31 -6.36 -22.42
CA GLU A 96 -6.44 -4.93 -22.71
C GLU A 96 -7.69 -4.32 -22.05
N SER A 97 -8.83 -5.00 -22.15
CA SER A 97 -10.08 -4.57 -21.50
C SER A 97 -9.95 -4.52 -19.97
N LEU A 98 -9.30 -5.53 -19.37
CA LEU A 98 -8.99 -5.58 -17.95
C LEU A 98 -8.06 -4.43 -17.52
N SER A 99 -7.03 -4.13 -18.31
CA SER A 99 -6.12 -3.00 -18.08
C SER A 99 -6.87 -1.68 -18.08
N CYS A 100 -7.72 -1.44 -19.10
CA CYS A 100 -8.56 -0.24 -19.18
C CYS A 100 -9.56 -0.13 -18.02
N GLY A 101 -10.20 -1.24 -17.64
CA GLY A 101 -11.12 -1.30 -16.50
C GLY A 101 -10.43 -0.99 -15.18
N ALA A 102 -9.21 -1.49 -14.99
CA ALA A 102 -8.40 -1.19 -13.83
C ALA A 102 -7.93 0.27 -13.80
N GLU A 103 -7.62 0.87 -14.96
CA GLU A 103 -7.26 2.28 -15.07
C GLU A 103 -8.42 3.19 -14.69
N LEU A 104 -9.61 2.87 -15.22
CA LEU A 104 -10.84 3.57 -14.86
C LEU A 104 -11.12 3.43 -13.36
N ALA A 105 -10.97 2.24 -12.79
CA ALA A 105 -11.18 2.01 -11.36
C ALA A 105 -10.18 2.81 -10.50
N LEU A 106 -8.91 2.89 -10.89
CA LEU A 106 -7.90 3.69 -10.20
C LEU A 106 -8.23 5.18 -10.28
N ASN A 107 -8.55 5.70 -11.47
CA ASN A 107 -8.92 7.10 -11.64
C ASN A 107 -10.19 7.46 -10.85
N GLN A 108 -11.22 6.62 -10.88
CA GLN A 108 -12.43 6.80 -10.07
C GLN A 108 -12.14 6.75 -8.57
N THR A 109 -11.25 5.85 -8.13
CA THR A 109 -10.88 5.74 -6.71
C THR A 109 -10.09 6.95 -6.26
N ALA A 110 -9.14 7.44 -7.07
CA ALA A 110 -8.39 8.66 -6.81
C ALA A 110 -9.32 9.88 -6.69
N GLU A 111 -10.28 10.01 -7.61
CA GLU A 111 -11.28 11.08 -7.58
C GLU A 111 -12.18 10.99 -6.33
N ARG A 112 -12.66 9.79 -5.98
CA ARG A 112 -13.49 9.58 -4.78
C ARG A 112 -12.72 9.85 -3.49
N VAL A 113 -11.48 9.39 -3.39
CA VAL A 113 -10.60 9.67 -2.25
C VAL A 113 -10.39 11.18 -2.13
N GLN A 114 -10.11 11.86 -3.25
CA GLN A 114 -9.95 13.32 -3.26
C GLN A 114 -11.22 14.04 -2.80
N ARG A 115 -12.39 13.65 -3.31
CA ARG A 115 -13.68 14.20 -2.89
C ARG A 115 -13.98 13.94 -1.42
N SER A 116 -13.59 12.77 -0.89
CA SER A 116 -13.78 12.44 0.53
C SER A 116 -12.87 13.21 1.49
N ARG A 117 -11.74 13.74 1.01
CA ARG A 117 -10.82 14.58 1.81
C ARG A 117 -11.42 15.93 2.17
N GLU A 118 -12.16 16.56 1.27
CA GLU A 118 -12.75 17.89 1.49
C GLU A 118 -13.62 17.98 2.76
N PRO A 119 -14.61 17.07 2.99
CA PRO A 119 -15.41 17.11 4.21
C PRO A 119 -14.57 16.78 5.46
N LEU A 120 -13.56 15.92 5.35
CA LEU A 120 -12.66 15.61 6.47
C LEU A 120 -11.86 16.84 6.92
N LEU A 121 -11.30 17.60 5.96
CA LEU A 121 -10.61 18.87 6.25
C LEU A 121 -11.56 19.88 6.91
N GLY A 122 -12.83 19.94 6.46
CA GLY A 122 -13.86 20.78 7.08
C GLY A 122 -14.19 20.39 8.53
N VAL A 123 -14.30 19.09 8.82
CA VAL A 123 -14.53 18.59 10.19
C VAL A 123 -13.34 18.90 11.09
N LEU A 124 -12.12 18.70 10.62
CA LEU A 124 -10.89 18.99 11.38
C LEU A 124 -10.74 20.48 11.66
N ALA A 125 -11.10 21.34 10.70
CA ALA A 125 -11.13 22.79 10.92
C ALA A 125 -12.11 23.17 12.04
N LYS A 126 -13.30 22.54 12.10
CA LYS A 126 -14.26 22.74 13.20
C LYS A 126 -13.71 22.27 14.54
N ILE A 127 -13.05 21.10 14.59
CA ILE A 127 -12.42 20.61 15.82
C ILE A 127 -11.33 21.57 16.29
N LYS A 128 -10.52 22.10 15.37
CA LYS A 128 -9.50 23.11 15.67
C LYS A 128 -10.11 24.39 16.23
N ASP A 129 -11.21 24.87 15.67
CA ASP A 129 -11.94 26.05 16.17
C ASP A 129 -12.49 25.81 17.60
N ILE A 130 -13.11 24.65 17.85
CA ILE A 130 -13.59 24.28 19.19
C ILE A 130 -12.42 24.22 20.18
N ALA A 131 -11.31 23.60 19.80
CA ALA A 131 -10.12 23.51 20.63
C ALA A 131 -9.52 24.90 20.92
N GLN A 132 -9.49 25.81 19.93
CA GLN A 132 -9.06 27.19 20.11
C GLN A 132 -9.98 27.96 21.06
N LYS A 133 -11.30 27.82 20.94
CA LYS A 133 -12.28 28.42 21.86
C LYS A 133 -12.11 27.90 23.29
N ALA A 134 -11.93 26.59 23.45
CA ALA A 134 -11.62 26.00 24.75
C ALA A 134 -10.32 26.61 25.33
N LYS A 135 -9.28 26.80 24.51
CA LYS A 135 -8.02 27.43 24.91
C LYS A 135 -8.21 28.83 25.47
N VAL A 136 -9.02 29.65 24.79
CA VAL A 136 -9.36 30.99 25.28
C VAL A 136 -10.01 30.90 26.67
N VAL A 137 -10.97 30.00 26.88
CA VAL A 137 -11.59 29.80 28.20
C VAL A 137 -10.57 29.36 29.24
N GLY A 138 -9.72 28.38 28.93
CA GLY A 138 -8.64 27.93 29.81
C GLY A 138 -7.68 29.05 30.20
N ASP A 139 -7.31 29.93 29.27
CA ASP A 139 -6.46 31.09 29.52
C ASP A 139 -7.13 32.15 30.40
N HIS A 140 -8.45 32.36 30.27
CA HIS A 140 -9.21 33.23 31.16
C HIS A 140 -9.24 32.68 32.59
N VAL A 141 -9.53 31.39 32.76
CA VAL A 141 -9.50 30.71 34.07
C VAL A 141 -8.11 30.83 34.68
N ARG A 142 -7.07 30.54 33.90
CA ARG A 142 -5.68 30.66 34.35
C ARG A 142 -5.32 32.07 34.81
N LYS A 143 -5.70 33.11 34.06
CA LYS A 143 -5.49 34.53 34.45
C LYS A 143 -6.21 34.87 35.74
N PHE A 144 -7.43 34.37 35.94
CA PHE A 144 -8.19 34.56 37.16
C PHE A 144 -7.48 33.94 38.38
N PHE A 145 -7.08 32.67 38.29
CA PHE A 145 -6.36 31.98 39.37
C PHE A 145 -4.99 32.62 39.67
N ARG A 146 -4.27 33.10 38.66
CA ARG A 146 -3.04 33.90 38.86
C ARG A 146 -3.30 35.16 39.67
N SER A 147 -4.33 35.94 39.33
CA SER A 147 -4.66 37.17 40.05
C SER A 147 -5.02 36.92 41.52
N ILE A 148 -5.71 35.80 41.82
CA ILE A 148 -5.98 35.38 43.20
C ILE A 148 -4.69 35.00 43.91
N MET A 149 -3.86 34.17 43.28
CA MET A 149 -2.58 33.75 43.85
C MET A 149 -1.65 34.93 44.14
N ASP A 150 -1.59 35.92 43.25
CA ASP A 150 -0.82 37.15 43.46
C ASP A 150 -1.35 37.93 44.65
N SER A 151 -2.68 38.07 44.76
CA SER A 151 -3.33 38.76 45.89
C SER A 151 -3.02 38.08 47.23
N VAL A 152 -2.95 36.75 47.24
CA VAL A 152 -2.58 35.94 48.43
C VAL A 152 -1.08 36.05 48.74
N SER A 153 -0.22 36.11 47.72
CA SER A 153 1.24 36.13 47.87
C SER A 153 1.78 37.48 48.33
N HIS A 154 1.22 38.59 47.85
CA HIS A 154 1.62 39.95 48.24
C HIS A 154 1.40 40.25 49.74
N VAL A 155 0.57 39.44 50.41
CA VAL A 155 0.28 39.57 51.85
C VAL A 155 1.18 38.66 52.70
N GLY A 156 1.61 37.50 52.17
CA GLY A 156 2.49 36.55 52.88
C GLY A 156 3.97 36.96 52.95
N GLU A 157 4.41 37.85 52.06
CA GLU A 157 5.80 38.34 52.00
C GLU A 157 6.06 39.64 52.74
N ARG A 158 5.03 40.37 53.19
CA ARG A 158 5.22 41.45 54.19
C ARG A 158 5.29 40.88 55.61
N GLY A 159 6.31 40.08 55.86
CA GLY A 159 6.97 40.15 57.16
C GLY A 159 7.76 41.45 57.15
N VAL A 160 7.33 42.43 57.94
CA VAL A 160 8.04 43.71 58.11
C VAL A 160 9.44 43.41 58.67
N PRO A 161 10.55 43.75 58.00
CA PRO A 161 11.78 44.03 58.71
C PRO A 161 11.56 45.35 59.48
N GLU A 162 11.86 45.35 60.77
CA GLU A 162 11.96 46.60 61.53
C GLU A 162 12.97 47.54 60.87
N GLY A 163 12.55 48.79 60.64
CA GLY A 163 13.43 49.90 60.26
C GLY A 163 13.23 50.39 58.82
N LEU A 164 12.40 51.43 58.64
CA LEU A 164 12.67 52.73 57.96
C LEU A 164 11.35 53.48 57.64
N PRO A 165 11.39 54.82 57.37
CA PRO A 165 10.35 55.77 57.76
C PRO A 165 9.17 55.89 56.76
N GLY A 166 8.21 56.73 57.17
CA GLY A 166 6.84 56.84 56.67
C GLY A 166 6.61 57.24 55.20
N PRO A 167 5.33 57.37 54.82
CA PRO A 167 4.88 57.30 53.44
C PRO A 167 4.96 58.66 52.76
N ASP A 168 5.38 58.68 51.49
CA ASP A 168 4.67 59.38 50.43
C ASP A 168 5.21 58.99 49.05
N SER A 169 4.33 58.99 48.05
CA SER A 169 4.56 58.79 46.62
C SER A 169 4.88 57.36 46.11
N GLY A 170 3.82 56.60 45.85
CA GLY A 170 3.83 55.49 44.89
C GLY A 170 2.61 55.60 43.97
N PRO A 171 2.73 55.35 42.65
CA PRO A 171 1.65 55.59 41.70
C PRO A 171 0.49 54.60 41.89
N PRO A 172 -0.74 54.96 41.51
CA PRO A 172 -1.91 54.11 41.70
C PRO A 172 -1.79 52.83 40.84
N PRO A 173 -2.21 51.65 41.33
CA PRO A 173 -2.21 50.45 40.52
C PRO A 173 -3.28 50.55 39.42
N THR A 174 -2.85 50.92 38.22
CA THR A 174 -3.59 50.77 36.97
C THR A 174 -3.59 49.31 36.54
N ALA A 175 -4.48 48.50 37.10
CA ALA A 175 -4.89 47.24 36.49
C ALA A 175 -6.19 46.71 37.13
N CYS A 176 -7.19 46.46 36.29
CA CYS A 176 -8.44 45.79 36.62
C CYS A 176 -8.18 44.39 37.20
N SER A 177 -8.03 44.34 38.52
CA SER A 177 -8.17 43.10 39.28
C SER A 177 -9.67 42.78 39.41
N PRO A 178 -10.10 41.52 39.20
CA PRO A 178 -11.50 41.14 39.33
C PRO A 178 -12.03 41.56 40.72
N PRO A 179 -13.31 41.93 40.84
CA PRO A 179 -13.88 42.44 42.10
C PRO A 179 -13.65 41.48 43.27
N ALA A 180 -13.66 40.16 43.02
CA ALA A 180 -13.31 39.14 44.01
C ALA A 180 -11.84 39.22 44.49
N GLY A 181 -10.87 39.43 43.58
CA GLY A 181 -9.46 39.60 43.94
C GLY A 181 -9.21 40.87 44.77
N ARG A 182 -9.92 41.97 44.44
CA ARG A 182 -9.88 43.21 45.22
C ARG A 182 -10.52 43.06 46.61
N ALA A 183 -11.68 42.40 46.69
CA ALA A 183 -12.36 42.14 47.95
C ALA A 183 -11.49 41.27 48.87
N LEU A 184 -10.93 40.17 48.34
CA LEU A 184 -10.02 39.31 49.09
C LEU A 184 -8.78 40.09 49.56
N ARG A 185 -8.13 40.86 48.69
CA ARG A 185 -6.99 41.70 49.07
C ARG A 185 -7.34 42.65 50.21
N ASN A 186 -8.51 43.29 50.17
CA ASN A 186 -8.94 44.23 51.19
C ASN A 186 -9.24 43.53 52.53
N VAL A 187 -9.91 42.37 52.51
CA VAL A 187 -10.14 41.54 53.71
C VAL A 187 -8.83 41.09 54.34
N TRP A 188 -7.87 40.67 53.52
CA TRP A 188 -6.55 40.24 54.00
C TRP A 188 -5.71 41.40 54.56
N LEU A 189 -5.76 42.58 53.92
CA LEU A 189 -5.12 43.79 54.44
C LEU A 189 -5.71 44.23 55.79
N TRP A 190 -7.02 44.07 55.98
CA TRP A 190 -7.67 44.34 57.26
C TRP A 190 -7.20 43.34 58.34
N LEU A 191 -7.27 42.04 58.06
CA LEU A 191 -6.82 40.98 58.99
C LEU A 191 -5.35 41.16 59.40
N ALA A 192 -4.47 41.51 58.46
CA ALA A 192 -3.05 41.71 58.74
C ALA A 192 -2.78 42.95 59.62
N ASN A 193 -3.63 43.98 59.55
CA ASN A 193 -3.42 45.25 60.25
C ASN A 193 -4.20 45.37 61.58
N VAL A 194 -5.14 44.46 61.88
CA VAL A 194 -5.88 44.42 63.16
C VAL A 194 -4.95 44.46 64.38
N GLY A 195 -3.78 43.81 64.31
CA GLY A 195 -2.80 43.83 65.40
C GLY A 195 -2.21 45.21 65.72
N LYS A 196 -2.13 46.12 64.74
CA LYS A 196 -1.59 47.48 64.95
C LYS A 196 -2.60 48.41 65.64
N LEU A 197 -3.90 48.12 65.53
CA LEU A 197 -4.94 48.90 66.19
C LEU A 197 -4.96 48.66 67.71
N CYS A 198 -4.69 47.41 68.15
CA CYS A 198 -4.52 47.05 69.57
C CYS A 198 -3.45 47.92 70.23
N ASN A 199 -2.32 48.13 69.54
CA ASN A 199 -1.15 48.79 70.11
C ASN A 199 -1.23 50.34 70.14
N ARG A 200 -2.15 50.93 69.36
CA ARG A 200 -2.32 52.40 69.29
C ARG A 200 -3.42 52.92 70.21
N GLU A 201 -4.55 52.22 70.30
CA GLU A 201 -5.72 52.68 71.05
C GLU A 201 -5.73 52.18 72.50
N LEU A 202 -5.12 51.03 72.78
CA LEU A 202 -5.03 50.43 74.13
C LEU A 202 -3.59 50.54 74.63
N GLY A 203 -3.17 51.71 75.11
CA GLY A 203 -1.90 51.83 75.83
C GLY A 203 -1.80 50.80 76.96
N THR A 204 -0.58 50.35 77.33
CA THR A 204 -0.42 49.20 78.23
C THR A 204 -1.26 49.36 79.51
N PRO A 205 -2.17 48.40 79.83
CA PRO A 205 -3.09 48.52 80.98
C PRO A 205 -2.35 48.75 82.30
N TYR A 206 -1.12 48.22 82.38
CA TYR A 206 -0.17 48.47 83.45
C TYR A 206 0.15 49.96 83.68
N ARG A 207 0.44 50.74 82.61
CA ARG A 207 0.73 52.19 82.74
C ARG A 207 -0.48 53.02 83.11
N ARG A 208 -1.69 52.58 82.74
CA ARG A 208 -2.94 53.23 83.16
C ARG A 208 -3.19 52.97 84.66
N CYS A 209 -3.00 51.73 85.10
CA CYS A 209 -3.11 51.35 86.51
C CYS A 209 -2.10 52.12 87.39
N LEU A 210 -0.82 52.18 86.99
CA LEU A 210 0.20 52.94 87.72
C LEU A 210 -0.17 54.42 87.87
N ARG A 211 -0.69 55.04 86.79
CA ARG A 211 -1.13 56.44 86.81
C ARG A 211 -2.23 56.70 87.83
N LEU A 212 -3.18 55.78 88.02
CA LEU A 212 -4.26 55.95 88.99
C LEU A 212 -3.72 56.00 90.44
N PHE A 213 -2.72 55.18 90.75
CA PHE A 213 -2.09 55.20 92.08
C PHE A 213 -1.21 56.43 92.28
N ASP A 214 -0.50 56.88 91.25
CA ASP A 214 0.25 58.15 91.28
C ASP A 214 -0.68 59.35 91.50
N GLU A 215 -1.78 59.41 90.74
CA GLU A 215 -2.76 60.49 90.86
C GLU A 215 -3.46 60.49 92.23
N ALA A 216 -3.80 59.31 92.77
CA ALA A 216 -4.38 59.18 94.11
C ALA A 216 -3.40 59.62 95.22
N LYS A 217 -2.11 59.32 95.09
CA LYS A 217 -1.07 59.80 96.01
C LYS A 217 -0.97 61.33 95.94
N ASP A 218 -0.85 61.89 94.74
CA ASP A 218 -0.71 63.34 94.55
C ASP A 218 -1.94 64.10 95.11
N ASN A 219 -3.14 63.55 94.93
CA ASN A 219 -4.36 64.16 95.47
C ASN A 219 -4.42 64.07 97.00
N CYS A 220 -3.94 62.98 97.59
CA CYS A 220 -3.80 62.81 99.03
C CYS A 220 -2.83 63.85 99.61
N GLU A 221 -1.65 64.02 99.01
CA GLU A 221 -0.64 65.01 99.46
C GLU A 221 -1.18 66.45 99.38
N ARG A 222 -1.98 66.77 98.34
CA ARG A 222 -2.61 68.09 98.22
C ARG A 222 -3.71 68.34 99.27
N THR A 223 -4.42 67.31 99.69
CA THR A 223 -5.58 67.44 100.60
C THR A 223 -5.17 67.47 102.08
N ILE A 224 -4.11 66.73 102.46
CA ILE A 224 -3.65 66.61 103.86
C ILE A 224 -2.13 66.85 103.93
N PRO A 225 -1.65 68.09 103.73
CA PRO A 225 -0.22 68.39 103.62
C PRO A 225 0.58 68.13 104.91
N PHE A 226 -0.07 68.19 106.09
CA PHE A 226 0.62 67.96 107.37
C PHE A 226 0.95 66.47 107.62
N LEU A 227 0.25 65.54 106.98
CA LEU A 227 0.45 64.07 107.12
C LEU A 227 0.86 63.42 105.79
N PHE A 228 1.69 64.10 104.99
CA PHE A 228 2.09 63.61 103.67
C PHE A 228 2.68 62.19 103.67
N PHE A 229 3.33 61.77 104.76
CA PHE A 229 3.90 60.43 104.88
C PHE A 229 2.86 59.30 104.81
N LEU A 230 1.61 59.53 105.22
CA LEU A 230 0.53 58.53 105.13
C LEU A 230 0.12 58.27 103.67
N CYS A 231 0.28 59.24 102.78
CA CYS A 231 -0.07 59.11 101.36
C CYS A 231 0.85 58.13 100.61
N TYR A 232 2.05 57.84 101.13
CA TYR A 232 2.96 56.85 100.53
C TYR A 232 2.42 55.42 100.58
N VAL A 233 1.50 55.11 101.51
CA VAL A 233 0.86 53.78 101.61
C VAL A 233 0.08 53.45 100.33
N VAL A 234 -0.50 54.46 99.66
CA VAL A 234 -1.21 54.29 98.37
C VAL A 234 -0.30 53.71 97.30
N VAL A 235 0.98 54.11 97.31
CA VAL A 235 1.98 53.65 96.32
C VAL A 235 2.51 52.25 96.63
N THR A 236 2.46 51.79 97.88
CA THR A 236 2.84 50.43 98.26
C THR A 236 1.98 49.36 97.57
N PHE A 237 0.76 49.71 97.15
CA PHE A 237 -0.15 48.83 96.41
C PHE A 237 0.10 48.77 94.89
N LYS A 238 1.00 49.59 94.33
CA LYS A 238 1.36 49.56 92.89
C LYS A 238 1.75 48.18 92.34
N PRO A 239 2.42 47.27 93.07
CA PRO A 239 2.71 45.92 92.59
C PRO A 239 1.47 45.12 92.19
N LEU A 240 0.28 45.44 92.73
CA LEU A 240 -0.98 44.82 92.33
C LEU A 240 -1.36 45.11 90.88
N CYS A 241 -0.86 46.20 90.28
CA CYS A 241 -1.00 46.45 88.84
C CYS A 241 -0.37 45.36 87.97
N GLY A 242 0.56 44.55 88.53
CA GLY A 242 1.12 43.38 87.88
C GLY A 242 0.13 42.21 87.71
N LEU A 243 -1.00 42.20 88.43
CA LEU A 243 -2.07 41.21 88.23
C LEU A 243 -2.98 41.52 87.02
N ALA A 244 -2.88 42.71 86.41
CA ALA A 244 -3.65 43.09 85.22
C ALA A 244 -3.17 42.41 83.91
N ASN A 245 -2.52 41.25 84.00
CA ASN A 245 -1.97 40.50 82.87
C ASN A 245 -3.02 39.67 82.10
N VAL A 246 -4.26 39.58 82.59
CA VAL A 246 -5.32 38.78 81.94
C VAL A 246 -5.83 39.42 80.64
N THR A 247 -5.71 40.74 80.46
CA THR A 247 -6.13 41.45 79.24
C THR A 247 -5.05 41.55 78.15
N LEU A 248 -3.78 41.21 78.45
CA LEU A 248 -2.68 41.19 77.46
C LEU A 248 -2.79 40.04 76.45
N VAL A 249 -3.64 39.04 76.71
CA VAL A 249 -3.90 37.92 75.80
C VAL A 249 -4.42 38.42 74.45
N PHE A 250 -5.26 39.47 74.44
CA PHE A 250 -5.86 40.00 73.21
C PHE A 250 -4.86 40.66 72.26
N CYS A 251 -3.72 41.20 72.74
CA CYS A 251 -2.69 41.77 71.85
C CYS A 251 -1.56 40.79 71.48
N ILE A 252 -1.50 39.60 72.08
CA ILE A 252 -0.61 38.49 71.65
C ILE A 252 -1.25 37.67 70.52
N VAL A 253 -2.59 37.56 70.53
CA VAL A 253 -3.36 36.85 69.51
C VAL A 253 -3.06 37.34 68.07
N PRO A 254 -2.91 38.65 67.76
CA PRO A 254 -2.58 39.11 66.41
C PRO A 254 -1.21 38.67 65.85
N SER A 255 -0.17 38.54 66.68
CA SER A 255 1.16 38.07 66.20
C SER A 255 1.14 36.56 65.90
N TYR A 256 0.38 35.80 66.69
CA TYR A 256 0.07 34.39 66.41
C TYR A 256 -0.77 34.23 65.14
N ILE A 257 -1.77 35.10 64.94
CA ILE A 257 -2.63 35.10 63.75
C ILE A 257 -1.78 35.31 62.48
N GLN A 258 -0.81 36.23 62.46
CA GLN A 258 0.02 36.45 61.27
C GLN A 258 0.87 35.21 60.90
N SER A 259 1.50 34.59 61.90
CA SER A 259 2.30 33.37 61.69
C SER A 259 1.44 32.17 61.28
N PHE A 260 0.24 32.07 61.87
CA PHE A 260 -0.76 31.06 61.55
C PHE A 260 -1.32 31.23 60.13
N LEU A 261 -1.73 32.44 59.75
CA LEU A 261 -2.22 32.76 58.41
C LEU A 261 -1.16 32.40 57.35
N LYS A 262 0.12 32.76 57.56
CA LYS A 262 1.20 32.49 56.62
C LYS A 262 1.47 30.99 56.43
N ARG A 263 1.66 30.23 57.52
CA ARG A 263 2.09 28.82 57.45
C ARG A 263 0.96 27.83 57.27
N LYS A 264 -0.24 28.13 57.78
CA LYS A 264 -1.37 27.19 57.78
C LYS A 264 -2.44 27.54 56.75
N ILE A 265 -2.46 28.75 56.19
CA ILE A 265 -3.50 29.18 55.24
C ILE A 265 -2.90 29.59 53.89
N THR A 266 -1.93 30.49 53.85
CA THR A 266 -1.37 31.04 52.59
C THR A 266 -0.71 29.97 51.71
N THR A 267 0.16 29.14 52.27
CA THR A 267 0.88 28.10 51.53
C THR A 267 -0.02 27.00 50.98
N PRO A 268 -0.90 26.32 51.76
CA PRO A 268 -1.78 25.29 51.21
C PRO A 268 -2.81 25.85 50.23
N LEU A 269 -3.28 27.08 50.44
CA LEU A 269 -4.21 27.73 49.51
C LEU A 269 -3.52 28.06 48.18
N ARG A 270 -2.30 28.60 48.21
CA ARG A 270 -1.51 28.85 46.99
C ARG A 270 -1.27 27.55 46.21
N ASP A 271 -0.86 26.48 46.89
CA ASP A 271 -0.62 25.19 46.25
C ASP A 271 -1.91 24.58 45.68
N ALA A 272 -3.05 24.75 46.37
CA ALA A 272 -4.35 24.30 45.86
C ALA A 272 -4.78 25.09 44.62
N LEU A 273 -4.64 26.42 44.64
CA LEU A 273 -4.95 27.29 43.50
C LEU A 273 -4.01 27.03 42.31
N ASP A 274 -2.73 26.74 42.58
CA ASP A 274 -1.75 26.40 41.56
C ASP A 274 -2.00 25.01 40.95
N ARG A 275 -2.41 24.02 41.75
CA ARG A 275 -2.88 22.73 41.25
C ARG A 275 -4.06 22.90 40.28
N VAL A 276 -5.09 23.66 40.69
CA VAL A 276 -6.24 23.93 39.82
C VAL A 276 -5.83 24.69 38.56
N ARG A 277 -4.96 25.70 38.66
CA ARG A 277 -4.44 26.44 37.52
C ARG A 277 -3.74 25.53 36.51
N ARG A 278 -2.94 24.56 36.99
CA ARG A 278 -2.16 23.64 36.14
C ARG A 278 -3.04 22.72 35.30
N GLU A 279 -4.21 22.32 35.79
CA GLU A 279 -5.17 21.52 35.03
C GLU A 279 -5.69 22.24 33.77
N PHE A 280 -5.64 23.58 33.73
CA PHE A 280 -6.07 24.37 32.58
C PHE A 280 -4.92 24.79 31.66
N GLU A 281 -3.73 24.18 31.81
CA GLU A 281 -2.59 24.44 30.93
C GLU A 281 -2.51 23.45 29.77
N PHE A 282 -3.12 23.78 28.63
CA PHE A 282 -3.01 22.98 27.42
C PHE A 282 -2.43 23.76 26.24
N ASN A 283 -1.46 23.13 25.57
CA ASN A 283 -0.86 23.62 24.33
C ASN A 283 -1.45 22.85 23.15
N ILE A 284 -2.26 23.53 22.33
CA ILE A 284 -2.89 22.92 21.15
C ILE A 284 -2.07 23.28 19.91
N SER A 285 -1.40 22.28 19.34
CA SER A 285 -0.84 22.30 17.99
C SER A 285 -1.55 21.26 17.12
N ALA A 286 -2.49 21.70 16.28
CA ALA A 286 -3.15 20.83 15.30
C ALA A 286 -2.43 20.93 13.95
N VAL A 287 -1.66 19.89 13.61
CA VAL A 287 -1.06 19.69 12.29
C VAL A 287 -1.72 18.47 11.66
N HIS A 288 -2.46 18.67 10.57
CA HIS A 288 -3.12 17.59 9.85
C HIS A 288 -2.34 17.30 8.56
N ARG A 289 -1.87 16.06 8.39
CA ARG A 289 -1.35 15.54 7.12
C ARG A 289 -2.21 14.35 6.69
N PHE A 290 -2.86 14.47 5.54
CA PHE A 290 -3.63 13.40 4.92
C PHE A 290 -2.91 12.90 3.68
N ASP A 291 -1.90 12.06 3.89
CA ASP A 291 -1.20 11.39 2.79
C ASP A 291 -1.91 10.08 2.49
N VAL A 292 -2.73 10.09 1.43
CA VAL A 292 -3.26 8.85 0.83
C VAL A 292 -2.49 8.64 -0.46
N SER A 293 -1.55 7.71 -0.44
CA SER A 293 -0.81 7.26 -1.61
C SER A 293 -1.48 6.02 -2.18
N LEU A 294 -1.83 6.08 -3.46
CA LEU A 294 -2.26 4.91 -4.22
C LEU A 294 -1.00 4.24 -4.77
N ASN A 295 -0.34 3.42 -3.94
CA ASN A 295 0.86 2.69 -4.34
C ASN A 295 0.49 1.45 -5.14
N ALA A 296 0.77 1.47 -6.45
CA ALA A 296 0.71 0.29 -7.30
C ALA A 296 2.13 -0.30 -7.45
N SER A 297 2.26 -1.62 -7.25
CA SER A 297 3.52 -2.35 -7.43
C SER A 297 3.89 -2.59 -8.89
N LYS A 298 2.90 -2.50 -9.80
CA LYS A 298 3.05 -2.69 -11.25
C LYS A 298 2.16 -1.72 -12.01
N SER A 299 2.57 -1.40 -13.24
CA SER A 299 1.73 -0.64 -14.16
C SER A 299 0.64 -1.52 -14.78
N LEU A 300 -0.47 -0.92 -15.21
CA LEU A 300 -1.59 -1.69 -15.78
C LEU A 300 -1.23 -2.34 -17.12
N GLY A 301 -0.41 -1.68 -17.94
CA GLY A 301 0.14 -2.27 -19.16
C GLY A 301 1.04 -3.48 -18.88
N GLU A 302 1.82 -3.44 -17.79
CA GLU A 302 2.66 -4.56 -17.37
C GLU A 302 1.83 -5.75 -16.87
N VAL A 303 0.69 -5.50 -16.20
CA VAL A 303 -0.27 -6.57 -15.83
C VAL A 303 -0.86 -7.24 -17.08
N ALA A 304 -1.23 -6.47 -18.11
CA ALA A 304 -1.73 -7.04 -19.36
C ALA A 304 -0.67 -7.90 -20.07
N LEU A 305 0.59 -7.45 -20.07
CA LEU A 305 1.71 -8.21 -20.61
C LEU A 305 1.94 -9.53 -19.85
N ASP A 306 1.92 -9.50 -18.52
CA ASP A 306 2.06 -10.70 -17.68
C ASP A 306 0.95 -11.73 -17.95
N ILE A 307 -0.30 -11.27 -18.14
CA ILE A 307 -1.42 -12.14 -18.50
C ILE A 307 -1.16 -12.80 -19.86
N MET A 308 -0.77 -12.02 -20.87
CA MET A 308 -0.47 -12.54 -22.20
C MET A 308 0.70 -13.53 -22.19
N GLU A 309 1.72 -13.28 -21.37
CA GLU A 309 2.86 -14.18 -21.21
C GLU A 309 2.43 -15.49 -20.53
N GLY A 310 1.57 -15.41 -19.52
CA GLY A 310 0.97 -16.60 -18.90
C GLY A 310 0.18 -17.45 -19.91
N VAL A 311 -0.58 -16.82 -20.80
CA VAL A 311 -1.31 -17.53 -21.88
C VAL A 311 -0.34 -18.14 -22.88
N ARG A 312 0.71 -17.42 -23.28
CA ARG A 312 1.75 -17.94 -24.19
C ARG A 312 2.43 -19.17 -23.63
N LEU A 313 2.83 -19.16 -22.36
CA LEU A 313 3.43 -20.31 -21.68
C LEU A 313 2.51 -21.52 -21.64
N ARG A 314 1.19 -21.31 -21.51
CA ARG A 314 0.20 -22.40 -21.54
C ARG A 314 -0.05 -22.95 -22.95
N LEU A 315 0.06 -22.12 -23.99
CA LEU A 315 -0.06 -22.55 -25.39
C LEU A 315 1.25 -23.12 -25.95
N GLU A 316 2.38 -22.88 -25.29
CA GLU A 316 3.69 -23.32 -25.70
C GLU A 316 3.79 -24.84 -25.95
N PRO A 317 3.25 -25.74 -25.09
CA PRO A 317 3.28 -27.18 -25.32
C PRO A 317 2.57 -27.55 -26.63
N THR A 318 1.42 -26.94 -26.92
CA THR A 318 0.67 -27.15 -28.17
C THR A 318 1.50 -26.71 -29.37
N ARG A 319 2.18 -25.57 -29.28
CA ARG A 319 3.06 -25.08 -30.36
C ARG A 319 4.29 -25.97 -30.55
N ARG A 320 4.88 -26.49 -29.48
CA ARG A 320 6.00 -27.45 -29.55
C ARG A 320 5.55 -28.77 -30.19
N VAL A 321 4.39 -29.30 -29.82
CA VAL A 321 3.82 -30.52 -30.43
C VAL A 321 3.57 -30.29 -31.92
N LEU A 322 3.05 -29.11 -32.30
CA LEU A 322 2.89 -28.73 -33.71
C LEU A 322 4.25 -28.65 -34.44
N GLY A 323 5.27 -28.12 -33.77
CA GLY A 323 6.66 -28.15 -34.23
C GLY A 323 7.22 -29.56 -34.44
N LEU A 324 6.87 -30.52 -33.57
CA LEU A 324 7.27 -31.91 -33.72
C LEU A 324 6.63 -32.57 -34.95
N PHE A 325 5.37 -32.23 -35.26
CA PHE A 325 4.69 -32.74 -36.45
C PHE A 325 5.43 -32.37 -37.74
N THR A 326 6.10 -31.23 -37.77
CA THR A 326 6.87 -30.77 -38.95
C THR A 326 8.03 -31.72 -39.26
N HIS A 327 8.79 -32.09 -38.22
CA HIS A 327 9.92 -33.01 -38.33
C HIS A 327 9.45 -34.43 -38.65
N VAL A 328 8.37 -34.89 -38.01
CA VAL A 328 7.77 -36.20 -38.30
C VAL A 328 7.27 -36.27 -39.75
N SER A 329 6.61 -35.21 -40.24
CA SER A 329 6.11 -35.14 -41.61
C SER A 329 7.26 -35.20 -42.63
N PHE A 330 8.36 -34.48 -42.38
CA PHE A 330 9.55 -34.54 -43.21
C PHE A 330 10.16 -35.97 -43.24
N CYS A 331 10.29 -36.62 -42.09
CA CYS A 331 10.77 -38.00 -41.99
C CYS A 331 9.88 -38.98 -42.77
N ILE A 332 8.56 -38.84 -42.68
CA ILE A 332 7.62 -39.69 -43.44
C ILE A 332 7.76 -39.45 -44.94
N ILE A 333 7.81 -38.19 -45.40
CA ILE A 333 7.97 -37.86 -46.81
C ILE A 333 9.29 -38.43 -47.36
N LEU A 334 10.38 -38.29 -46.61
CA LEU A 334 11.68 -38.88 -46.97
C LEU A 334 11.61 -40.41 -47.02
N TYR A 335 10.96 -41.05 -46.05
CA TYR A 335 10.75 -42.50 -46.04
C TYR A 335 9.98 -42.98 -47.28
N LEU A 336 8.86 -42.32 -47.62
CA LEU A 336 8.06 -42.66 -48.81
C LEU A 336 8.86 -42.48 -50.11
N TYR A 337 9.69 -41.43 -50.18
CA TYR A 337 10.58 -41.20 -51.31
C TYR A 337 11.66 -42.30 -51.43
N LEU A 338 12.30 -42.68 -50.32
CA LEU A 338 13.29 -43.77 -50.30
C LEU A 338 12.67 -45.13 -50.64
N GLN A 339 11.43 -45.37 -50.20
CA GLN A 339 10.69 -46.58 -50.56
C GLN A 339 10.42 -46.63 -52.07
N ALA A 340 9.99 -45.52 -52.67
CA ALA A 340 9.80 -45.42 -54.12
C ALA A 340 11.12 -45.61 -54.89
N LEU A 341 12.23 -45.04 -54.40
CA LEU A 341 13.56 -45.25 -54.98
C LEU A 341 14.00 -46.72 -54.92
N ARG A 342 13.82 -47.36 -53.76
CA ARG A 342 14.16 -48.78 -53.58
C ARG A 342 13.33 -49.67 -54.48
N TYR A 343 12.04 -49.40 -54.60
CA TYR A 343 11.15 -50.11 -55.51
C TYR A 343 11.62 -49.96 -56.95
N HIS A 344 11.85 -48.72 -57.42
CA HIS A 344 12.29 -48.46 -58.78
C HIS A 344 13.63 -49.14 -59.09
N HIS A 345 14.59 -49.05 -58.16
CA HIS A 345 15.89 -49.69 -58.32
C HIS A 345 15.77 -51.22 -58.36
N ARG A 346 14.93 -51.84 -57.53
CA ARG A 346 14.74 -53.29 -57.54
C ARG A 346 14.01 -53.76 -58.79
N TYR A 347 12.99 -53.04 -59.21
CA TYR A 347 12.22 -53.30 -60.44
C TYR A 347 13.09 -53.30 -61.71
N LEU A 348 14.14 -52.48 -61.76
CA LEU A 348 15.07 -52.45 -62.90
C LEU A 348 16.21 -53.47 -62.83
N ARG A 349 16.49 -54.06 -61.66
CA ARG A 349 17.68 -54.89 -61.43
C ARG A 349 17.37 -56.37 -61.18
N ASP A 350 16.14 -56.67 -60.78
CA ASP A 350 15.67 -58.00 -60.41
C ASP A 350 14.52 -58.39 -61.34
N ASP A 351 14.81 -59.22 -62.34
CA ASP A 351 13.82 -59.67 -63.34
C ASP A 351 12.66 -60.48 -62.73
N ALA A 352 12.83 -61.00 -61.51
CA ALA A 352 11.81 -61.73 -60.77
C ALA A 352 10.92 -60.82 -59.89
N PHE A 353 11.28 -59.54 -59.73
CA PHE A 353 10.58 -58.61 -58.87
C PHE A 353 9.31 -58.06 -59.54
N ASP A 354 8.13 -58.32 -58.94
CA ASP A 354 6.80 -57.93 -59.45
C ASP A 354 6.50 -58.31 -60.92
N ASN A 355 7.25 -59.28 -61.47
CA ASN A 355 7.05 -59.81 -62.82
C ASN A 355 6.01 -60.94 -62.84
N ILE A 356 4.78 -60.61 -62.44
CA ILE A 356 3.65 -61.55 -62.35
C ILE A 356 2.64 -61.37 -63.49
N TYR A 357 2.80 -60.36 -64.34
CA TYR A 357 1.81 -59.99 -65.37
C TYR A 357 2.17 -60.57 -66.74
N ILE A 358 1.24 -61.32 -67.32
CA ILE A 358 1.37 -61.80 -68.70
C ILE A 358 0.85 -60.72 -69.64
N THR A 359 1.75 -60.14 -70.43
CA THR A 359 1.37 -59.06 -71.35
C THR A 359 0.73 -59.62 -72.64
N ARG A 360 -0.13 -58.84 -73.30
CA ARG A 360 -0.68 -59.21 -74.62
C ARG A 360 0.41 -59.52 -75.65
N ARG A 361 1.55 -58.82 -75.56
CA ARG A 361 2.72 -59.04 -76.41
C ARG A 361 3.38 -60.39 -76.14
N PHE A 362 3.41 -60.85 -74.88
CA PHE A 362 3.87 -62.20 -74.54
C PHE A 362 2.96 -63.27 -75.14
N VAL A 363 1.64 -63.09 -75.04
CA VAL A 363 0.65 -64.01 -75.64
C VAL A 363 0.83 -64.06 -77.16
N GLU A 364 0.96 -62.91 -77.83
CA GLU A 364 1.19 -62.87 -79.28
C GLU A 364 2.50 -63.56 -79.68
N LEU A 365 3.56 -63.37 -78.91
CA LEU A 365 4.84 -64.05 -79.12
C LEU A 365 4.69 -65.57 -78.99
N ASP A 366 3.98 -66.04 -77.96
CA ASP A 366 3.75 -67.46 -77.72
C ASP A 366 2.90 -68.10 -78.84
N LEU A 367 1.88 -67.38 -79.32
CA LEU A 367 1.08 -67.78 -80.48
C LEU A 367 1.91 -67.90 -81.76
N ARG A 368 2.80 -66.93 -82.03
CA ARG A 368 3.73 -67.02 -83.19
C ARG A 368 4.68 -68.19 -83.06
N ARG A 369 5.15 -68.52 -81.84
CA ARG A 369 5.97 -69.71 -81.60
C ARG A 369 5.19 -70.99 -81.84
N ALA A 370 3.92 -71.04 -81.43
CA ALA A 370 3.02 -72.15 -81.69
C ALA A 370 2.85 -72.41 -83.21
N GLN A 371 2.64 -71.34 -84.00
CA GLN A 371 2.52 -71.41 -85.46
C GLN A 371 3.81 -71.93 -86.13
N GLN A 372 4.97 -71.69 -85.53
CA GLN A 372 6.27 -72.15 -86.00
C GLN A 372 6.62 -73.58 -85.52
N GLY A 373 5.70 -74.26 -84.83
CA GLY A 373 5.94 -75.59 -84.25
C GLY A 373 6.98 -75.59 -83.11
N ARG A 374 7.23 -74.43 -82.49
CA ARG A 374 8.14 -74.29 -81.34
C ARG A 374 7.37 -74.53 -80.02
N PRO A 375 8.06 -74.95 -78.95
CA PRO A 375 7.42 -75.11 -77.65
C PRO A 375 6.81 -73.80 -77.14
N THR A 376 5.59 -73.90 -76.63
CA THR A 376 4.77 -72.81 -76.06
C THR A 376 4.79 -72.87 -74.53
N VAL A 377 4.59 -71.71 -73.90
CA VAL A 377 4.51 -71.59 -72.43
C VAL A 377 3.05 -71.59 -71.96
N LEU A 378 2.10 -71.22 -72.83
CA LEU A 378 0.66 -71.27 -72.55
C LEU A 378 0.04 -72.56 -73.13
N PRO A 379 -1.06 -73.09 -72.53
CA PRO A 379 -1.80 -72.57 -71.37
C PRO A 379 -1.09 -72.81 -70.02
N LEU A 380 -1.33 -71.92 -69.05
CA LEU A 380 -0.79 -72.05 -67.69
C LEU A 380 -1.35 -73.30 -66.98
N THR A 381 -0.54 -73.93 -66.14
CA THR A 381 -1.04 -74.94 -65.20
C THR A 381 -1.92 -74.33 -64.12
N VAL A 382 -2.72 -75.16 -63.44
CA VAL A 382 -3.61 -74.71 -62.33
C VAL A 382 -2.81 -73.97 -61.25
N TRP A 383 -1.61 -74.44 -60.92
CA TRP A 383 -0.74 -73.81 -59.92
C TRP A 383 -0.17 -72.47 -60.41
N GLU A 384 0.26 -72.40 -61.68
CA GLU A 384 0.78 -71.18 -62.28
C GLU A 384 -0.31 -70.11 -62.47
N SER A 385 -1.55 -70.53 -62.71
CA SER A 385 -2.70 -69.63 -62.83
C SER A 385 -3.00 -68.85 -61.54
N GLY A 386 -2.58 -69.36 -60.38
CA GLY A 386 -2.67 -68.65 -59.11
C GLY A 386 -1.53 -67.65 -58.88
N ARG A 387 -0.42 -67.77 -59.62
CA ARG A 387 0.78 -66.93 -59.49
C ARG A 387 0.84 -65.82 -60.53
N TYR A 388 0.41 -66.09 -61.76
CA TYR A 388 0.50 -65.15 -62.88
C TYR A 388 -0.88 -64.57 -63.23
N VAL A 389 -0.90 -63.26 -63.49
CA VAL A 389 -2.10 -62.53 -63.89
C VAL A 389 -2.17 -62.51 -65.42
N ALA A 390 -3.20 -63.17 -65.96
CA ALA A 390 -3.48 -63.18 -67.40
C ALA A 390 -3.93 -61.80 -67.90
N PRO A 391 -3.68 -61.46 -69.18
CA PRO A 391 -4.17 -60.20 -69.74
C PRO A 391 -5.70 -60.22 -69.79
N GLY A 392 -6.32 -59.18 -69.23
CA GLY A 392 -7.76 -58.93 -69.31
C GLY A 392 -8.26 -58.50 -70.67
#